data_AF-W6MDS9-F1
#
_entry.id   AF-W6MDS9-F1
#
_cell.length_a   1.000
_cell.length_b   1.000
_cell.length_c   1.000
_cell.angle_alpha   90.00
_cell.angle_beta   90.00
_cell.angle_gamma   90.00
#
_symmetry.space_group_name_H-M   'P 1'
#
loop_
_entity.id
_entity.type
_entity.pdbx_description
1 polymer ?
#
loop_
_entity_poly.entity_id
_entity_poly.type
_entity_poly.pdbx_seq_one_letter_code
_entity_poly.pdbx_strand_id
1 'polypeptide(L)'
;MSLLITVESVILYVTARIPGNRRIRLRAIEPIPTRFHPLSNPVRLKVSEAARSPPVSIRSRFPALTLPAPALPISQPDDRAKRSSPRSARTRRNTTRRAINHAMIAKLAVTIIGIIALALGLTVLLDAVKFERALSEQVESRFAFVVEELKATAETGFDLGLTLANMKNMESVIERELQRDDRILSITLFDPEKVLVHAGKDRFAANPPEAGTWRRRTQATPVGRWRGETPAAWQVGIGLTDTAGRPAGGIVLQYDRAFYDRDIRQTRTELARVAAMLGLSVTPLVFVALFGLFHRLHGSLARIRSALDRSISDPRAAAFRPRAAAPLERHYAAAEHGIREALAMLDSRRAGLNHAGAARE
;
A
#
# COMPACT_ATOMS: atom_id res chain seq x y z
N MET A 1 -6.16 1.04 10.67
CA MET A 1 -5.48 0.86 11.98
C MET A 1 -4.51 -0.33 12.02
N SER A 2 -4.82 -1.52 11.49
CA SER A 2 -3.92 -2.68 11.58
C SER A 2 -2.54 -2.53 10.92
N LEU A 3 -2.39 -1.69 9.88
CA LEU A 3 -1.09 -1.47 9.22
C LEU A 3 -0.16 -0.54 10.03
N LEU A 4 -0.71 0.40 10.78
CA LEU A 4 0.07 1.30 11.65
C LEU A 4 0.70 0.49 12.80
N ILE A 5 -0.05 -0.48 13.35
CA ILE A 5 0.39 -1.39 14.42
C ILE A 5 1.54 -2.29 13.93
N THR A 6 1.50 -2.74 12.67
CA THR A 6 2.57 -3.57 12.10
C THR A 6 3.85 -2.77 11.89
N VAL A 7 3.76 -1.51 11.43
CA VAL A 7 4.94 -0.64 11.24
C VAL A 7 5.55 -0.24 12.59
N GLU A 8 4.74 0.10 13.59
CA GLU A 8 5.23 0.33 14.95
C GLU A 8 5.90 -0.91 15.55
N SER A 9 5.31 -2.09 15.34
CA SER A 9 5.87 -3.35 15.82
C SER A 9 7.22 -3.65 15.17
N VAL A 10 7.39 -3.34 13.89
CA VAL A 10 8.67 -3.53 13.18
C VAL A 10 9.71 -2.50 13.64
N ILE A 11 9.33 -1.23 13.86
CA ILE A 11 10.24 -0.20 14.38
C ILE A 11 10.67 -0.50 15.82
N LEU A 12 9.75 -0.94 16.68
CA LEU A 12 10.05 -1.37 18.05
C LEU A 12 10.95 -2.62 18.06
N TYR A 13 10.71 -3.58 17.16
CA TYR A 13 11.52 -4.78 17.04
C TYR A 13 12.95 -4.50 16.57
N VAL A 14 13.12 -3.54 15.65
CA VAL A 14 14.45 -3.11 15.18
C VAL A 14 15.18 -2.29 16.25
N THR A 15 14.48 -1.45 17.00
CA THR A 15 15.08 -0.62 18.06
C THR A 15 15.51 -1.45 19.28
N ALA A 16 14.77 -2.51 19.62
CA ALA A 16 15.10 -3.42 20.72
C ALA A 16 16.36 -4.28 20.47
N ARG A 17 16.86 -4.35 19.24
CA ARG A 17 18.01 -5.19 18.87
C ARG A 17 19.34 -4.43 18.83
N ILE A 18 19.35 -3.15 19.20
CA ILE A 18 20.57 -2.36 19.38
C ILE A 18 21.04 -2.56 20.84
N PRO A 19 22.14 -3.30 21.10
CA PRO A 19 22.62 -3.51 22.45
C PRO A 19 23.23 -2.22 22.98
N GLY A 20 22.56 -1.55 23.92
CA GLY A 20 23.15 -0.42 24.64
C GLY A 20 22.22 0.60 25.30
N ASN A 21 20.90 0.60 25.07
CA ASN A 21 20.05 1.67 25.60
C ASN A 21 19.26 1.27 26.86
N ARG A 22 19.39 2.07 27.93
CA ARG A 22 18.75 1.85 29.23
C ARG A 22 17.23 2.03 29.15
N ARG A 23 16.53 1.22 29.95
CA ARG A 23 15.07 1.04 30.05
C ARG A 23 14.30 2.36 30.18
N ILE A 24 13.34 2.59 29.27
CA ILE A 24 12.18 3.46 29.51
C ILE A 24 10.97 2.53 29.65
N ARG A 25 10.36 2.48 30.84
CA ARG A 25 9.10 1.75 31.08
C ARG A 25 7.94 2.62 30.59
N LEU A 26 7.27 2.21 29.52
CA LEU A 26 5.99 2.78 29.11
C LEU A 26 4.84 2.00 29.76
N ARG A 27 3.95 2.73 30.42
CA ARG A 27 2.74 2.25 31.09
C ARG A 27 1.73 1.81 30.03
N ALA A 28 1.16 0.62 30.19
CA ALA A 28 0.12 0.10 29.30
C ALA A 28 -1.16 0.95 29.40
N ILE A 29 -1.71 1.32 28.25
CA ILE A 29 -3.02 1.97 28.11
C ILE A 29 -4.02 0.88 27.75
N GLU A 30 -5.08 0.74 28.55
CA GLU A 30 -6.14 -0.26 28.35
C GLU A 30 -7.00 0.04 27.11
N PRO A 31 -7.40 -0.98 26.34
CA PRO A 31 -8.25 -0.81 25.16
C PRO A 31 -9.74 -0.63 25.52
N ILE A 32 -10.36 0.36 24.87
CA ILE A 32 -11.80 0.67 24.95
C ILE A 32 -12.60 -0.41 24.19
N PRO A 33 -13.70 -0.97 24.76
CA PRO A 33 -14.51 -1.97 24.08
C PRO A 33 -15.51 -1.35 23.10
N THR A 34 -15.30 -1.53 21.80
CA THR A 34 -16.28 -1.25 20.74
C THR A 34 -17.19 -2.46 20.51
N ARG A 35 -18.46 -2.38 20.93
CA ARG A 35 -19.55 -3.25 20.45
C ARG A 35 -20.10 -2.68 19.14
N PHE A 36 -19.93 -3.41 18.03
CA PHE A 36 -20.65 -3.15 16.78
C PHE A 36 -21.55 -4.35 16.47
N HIS A 37 -22.85 -4.08 16.32
CA HIS A 37 -23.85 -5.02 15.80
C HIS A 37 -23.81 -5.01 14.26
N PRO A 38 -23.76 -6.18 13.59
CA PRO A 38 -23.87 -6.25 12.14
C PRO A 38 -25.35 -6.29 11.72
N LEU A 39 -25.81 -5.28 10.99
CA LEU A 39 -27.04 -5.37 10.20
C LEU A 39 -26.69 -5.89 8.80
N SER A 40 -27.22 -7.07 8.51
CA SER A 40 -27.13 -7.80 7.25
C SER A 40 -28.09 -7.25 6.20
N ASN A 41 -27.59 -6.86 5.02
CA ASN A 41 -28.38 -6.97 3.79
C ASN A 41 -27.47 -7.02 2.53
N PRO A 42 -27.38 -8.17 1.82
CA PRO A 42 -26.62 -8.25 0.57
C PRO A 42 -27.50 -7.88 -0.64
N VAL A 43 -27.21 -6.73 -1.25
CA VAL A 43 -27.75 -6.36 -2.57
C VAL A 43 -27.06 -7.20 -3.66
N ARG A 44 -27.82 -8.12 -4.28
CA ARG A 44 -27.40 -8.85 -5.48
C ARG A 44 -27.30 -7.89 -6.68
N LEU A 45 -26.08 -7.58 -7.10
CA LEU A 45 -25.83 -6.97 -8.41
C LEU A 45 -25.78 -8.08 -9.47
N LYS A 46 -26.74 -8.06 -10.39
CA LYS A 46 -26.67 -8.81 -11.66
C LYS A 46 -25.63 -8.12 -12.55
N VAL A 47 -24.50 -8.77 -12.76
CA VAL A 47 -23.51 -8.38 -13.77
C VAL A 47 -24.00 -8.88 -15.12
N SER A 48 -24.28 -7.94 -16.02
CA SER A 48 -24.57 -8.22 -17.43
C SER A 48 -23.26 -8.49 -18.15
N GLU A 49 -23.14 -9.72 -18.64
CA GLU A 49 -22.05 -10.22 -19.47
C GLU A 49 -22.34 -9.87 -20.93
N ALA A 50 -21.54 -8.96 -21.51
CA ALA A 50 -21.63 -8.62 -22.92
C ALA A 50 -20.24 -8.37 -23.53
N ALA A 51 -20.06 -8.96 -24.71
CA ALA A 51 -19.08 -8.65 -25.75
C ALA A 51 -17.62 -9.11 -25.54
N ARG A 52 -17.38 -10.35 -26.01
CA ARG A 52 -16.09 -10.86 -26.49
C ARG A 52 -15.54 -9.96 -27.60
N SER A 53 -14.25 -9.65 -27.53
CA SER A 53 -13.46 -9.16 -28.68
C SER A 53 -12.33 -10.16 -29.00
N PRO A 54 -12.02 -10.42 -30.28
CA PRO A 54 -11.08 -11.45 -30.70
C PRO A 54 -9.60 -11.02 -30.59
N PRO A 55 -8.66 -11.97 -30.61
CA PRO A 55 -7.23 -11.73 -30.38
C PRO A 55 -6.53 -11.11 -31.60
N VAL A 56 -5.74 -10.06 -31.35
CA VAL A 56 -4.82 -9.44 -32.31
C VAL A 56 -3.54 -10.28 -32.38
N SER A 57 -3.28 -10.88 -33.54
CA SER A 57 -2.06 -11.61 -33.86
C SER A 57 -0.96 -10.64 -34.30
N ILE A 58 0.00 -10.37 -33.41
CA ILE A 58 1.20 -9.59 -33.74
C ILE A 58 2.25 -10.53 -34.35
N ARG A 59 2.39 -10.45 -35.67
CA ARG A 59 3.34 -11.19 -36.49
C ARG A 59 4.66 -10.41 -36.52
N SER A 60 5.59 -10.71 -35.63
CA SER A 60 6.95 -10.13 -35.66
C SER A 60 7.81 -10.81 -36.74
N ARG A 61 8.00 -10.12 -37.87
CA ARG A 61 9.05 -10.40 -38.86
C ARG A 61 10.39 -9.91 -38.30
N PHE A 62 11.35 -10.81 -38.11
CA PHE A 62 12.77 -10.45 -38.01
C PHE A 62 13.48 -10.92 -39.28
N PRO A 63 14.21 -10.05 -39.99
CA PRO A 63 15.03 -10.45 -41.12
C PRO A 63 16.35 -11.06 -40.61
N ALA A 64 16.72 -12.19 -41.21
CA ALA A 64 18.03 -12.81 -41.06
C ALA A 64 19.11 -11.88 -41.64
N LEU A 65 20.04 -11.44 -40.79
CA LEU A 65 21.26 -10.78 -41.22
C LEU A 65 22.37 -11.82 -41.33
N THR A 66 22.58 -12.26 -42.58
CA THR A 66 23.74 -12.99 -43.06
C THR A 66 24.86 -11.98 -43.33
N LEU A 67 26.03 -12.15 -42.72
CA LEU A 67 27.28 -11.45 -43.09
C LEU A 67 28.48 -12.40 -42.82
N PRO A 68 29.62 -12.21 -43.52
CA PRO A 68 30.39 -13.28 -44.13
C PRO A 68 31.69 -13.55 -43.39
N ALA A 69 32.22 -14.76 -43.61
CA ALA A 69 33.59 -15.11 -43.31
C ALA A 69 34.57 -14.27 -44.15
N PRO A 70 35.76 -13.95 -43.59
CA PRO A 70 36.95 -14.16 -44.40
C PRO A 70 38.14 -14.78 -43.65
N ALA A 71 38.72 -15.76 -44.34
CA ALA A 71 40.14 -16.04 -44.55
C ALA A 71 41.16 -15.87 -43.40
N LEU A 72 41.73 -17.03 -43.05
CA LEU A 72 43.04 -17.23 -42.45
C LEU A 72 44.15 -16.51 -43.24
N PRO A 73 45.21 -16.10 -42.54
CA PRO A 73 46.55 -16.49 -42.98
C PRO A 73 47.33 -17.20 -41.88
N ILE A 74 47.94 -18.30 -42.32
CA ILE A 74 48.93 -19.12 -41.64
C ILE A 74 50.20 -18.29 -41.48
N SER A 75 50.73 -18.18 -40.26
CA SER A 75 52.13 -17.82 -40.01
C SER A 75 52.56 -18.31 -38.63
N GLN A 76 53.48 -19.25 -38.66
CA GLN A 76 54.23 -19.85 -37.56
C GLN A 76 55.62 -20.16 -38.15
N PRO A 77 56.73 -20.26 -37.39
CA PRO A 77 57.09 -19.70 -36.09
C PRO A 77 58.28 -18.73 -36.22
N ASP A 78 58.52 -17.89 -35.20
CA ASP A 78 59.88 -17.36 -34.99
C ASP A 78 60.32 -17.67 -33.56
N ASP A 79 61.15 -18.71 -33.47
CA ASP A 79 61.84 -19.18 -32.29
C ASP A 79 63.11 -18.35 -32.12
N ARG A 80 63.10 -17.50 -31.08
CA ARG A 80 64.26 -17.00 -30.29
C ARG A 80 64.08 -15.52 -30.00
N ALA A 81 63.60 -15.22 -28.80
CA ALA A 81 64.34 -14.35 -27.88
C ALA A 81 63.54 -14.12 -26.60
N LYS A 82 64.28 -14.14 -25.50
CA LYS A 82 63.95 -13.47 -24.23
C LYS A 82 62.86 -14.14 -23.38
N ARG A 83 63.36 -15.17 -22.69
CA ARG A 83 63.24 -15.32 -21.22
C ARG A 83 62.90 -13.99 -20.51
N SER A 84 61.62 -13.69 -20.35
CA SER A 84 61.13 -12.70 -19.39
C SER A 84 59.97 -13.32 -18.62
N SER A 85 60.30 -13.81 -17.43
CA SER A 85 59.45 -14.04 -16.26
C SER A 85 57.94 -14.25 -16.49
N PRO A 86 57.42 -15.49 -16.36
CA PRO A 86 56.00 -15.82 -16.55
C PRO A 86 55.07 -15.37 -15.40
N ARG A 87 55.51 -14.41 -14.56
CA ARG A 87 54.81 -14.06 -13.31
C ARG A 87 53.85 -12.86 -13.41
N SER A 88 53.87 -12.10 -14.52
CA SER A 88 53.06 -10.86 -14.66
C SER A 88 51.76 -11.02 -15.46
N ALA A 89 51.62 -12.04 -16.32
CA ALA A 89 50.42 -12.22 -17.15
C ALA A 89 49.20 -12.81 -16.40
N ARG A 90 49.43 -13.46 -15.25
CA ARG A 90 48.38 -14.14 -14.47
C ARG A 90 47.56 -13.19 -13.57
N THR A 91 47.99 -11.95 -13.39
CA THR A 91 47.30 -10.99 -12.50
C THR A 91 46.18 -10.22 -13.23
N ARG A 92 46.20 -10.16 -14.57
CA ARG A 92 45.26 -9.32 -15.35
C ARG A 92 43.91 -9.97 -15.67
N ARG A 93 43.76 -11.30 -15.57
CA ARG A 93 42.47 -12.00 -15.82
C ARG A 93 41.51 -11.98 -14.61
N ASN A 94 42.00 -11.55 -13.45
CA ASN A 94 41.30 -11.77 -12.17
C ASN A 94 40.35 -10.62 -11.86
N THR A 95 40.61 -9.43 -12.42
CA THR A 95 39.82 -8.22 -12.21
C THR A 95 38.51 -8.22 -12.99
N THR A 96 38.48 -8.78 -14.21
CA THR A 96 37.27 -8.79 -15.06
C THR A 96 36.16 -9.69 -14.50
N ARG A 97 36.49 -10.84 -13.89
CA ARG A 97 35.49 -11.73 -13.27
C ARG A 97 34.85 -11.13 -12.01
N ARG A 98 35.54 -10.26 -11.28
CA ARG A 98 34.98 -9.58 -10.09
C ARG A 98 33.90 -8.57 -10.46
N ALA A 99 34.10 -7.80 -11.54
CA ALA A 99 33.14 -6.79 -12.00
C ALA A 99 31.80 -7.41 -12.44
N ILE A 100 31.83 -8.57 -13.11
CA ILE A 100 30.61 -9.24 -13.63
C ILE A 100 29.72 -9.74 -12.50
N ASN A 101 30.30 -10.28 -11.42
CA ASN A 101 29.50 -10.78 -10.29
C ASN A 101 28.80 -9.65 -9.53
N HIS A 102 29.45 -8.51 -9.34
CA HIS A 102 28.83 -7.34 -8.68
C HIS A 102 27.66 -6.78 -9.49
N ALA A 103 27.74 -6.80 -10.83
CA ALA A 103 26.66 -6.35 -11.70
C ALA A 103 25.39 -7.23 -11.58
N MET A 104 25.54 -8.56 -11.45
CA MET A 104 24.41 -9.49 -11.28
C MET A 104 23.67 -9.26 -9.96
N ILE A 105 24.40 -9.10 -8.86
CA ILE A 105 23.82 -8.89 -7.53
C ILE A 105 23.10 -7.53 -7.46
N ALA A 106 23.70 -6.50 -8.04
CA ALA A 106 23.08 -5.17 -8.12
C ALA A 106 21.73 -5.23 -8.86
N LYS A 107 21.66 -5.96 -9.99
CA LYS A 107 20.41 -6.15 -10.73
C LYS A 107 19.32 -6.81 -9.87
N LEU A 108 19.63 -7.90 -9.17
CA LEU A 108 18.65 -8.60 -8.33
C LEU A 108 18.14 -7.70 -7.18
N ALA A 109 19.05 -6.98 -6.52
CA ALA A 109 18.68 -6.06 -5.44
C ALA A 109 17.77 -4.94 -5.93
N VAL A 110 18.08 -4.33 -7.08
CA VAL A 110 17.26 -3.29 -7.70
C VAL A 110 15.87 -3.82 -8.04
N THR A 111 15.76 -5.04 -8.58
CA THR A 111 14.46 -5.66 -8.86
C THR A 111 13.62 -5.86 -7.61
N ILE A 112 14.19 -6.38 -6.52
CA ILE A 112 13.47 -6.59 -5.26
C ILE A 112 13.01 -5.25 -4.68
N ILE A 113 13.87 -4.24 -4.67
CA ILE A 113 13.53 -2.90 -4.21
C ILE A 113 12.42 -2.29 -5.06
N GLY A 114 12.49 -2.46 -6.39
CA GLY A 114 11.46 -2.00 -7.32
C GLY A 114 10.09 -2.63 -7.03
N ILE A 115 10.05 -3.95 -6.78
CA ILE A 115 8.81 -4.66 -6.43
C ILE A 115 8.25 -4.15 -5.10
N ILE A 116 9.09 -3.97 -4.07
CA ILE A 116 8.66 -3.47 -2.76
C ILE A 116 8.13 -2.03 -2.88
N ALA A 117 8.84 -1.16 -3.59
CA ALA A 117 8.43 0.22 -3.82
C ALA A 117 7.08 0.28 -4.57
N LEU A 118 6.90 -0.58 -5.58
CA LEU A 118 5.65 -0.70 -6.32
C LEU A 118 4.50 -1.15 -5.41
N ALA A 119 4.72 -2.17 -4.58
CA ALA A 119 3.71 -2.68 -3.64
C ALA A 119 3.31 -1.62 -2.60
N LEU A 120 4.27 -0.84 -2.09
CA LEU A 120 3.99 0.27 -1.17
C LEU A 120 3.22 1.40 -1.86
N GLY A 121 3.62 1.77 -3.08
CA GLY A 121 2.92 2.78 -3.88
C GLY A 121 1.47 2.40 -4.15
N LEU A 122 1.21 1.13 -4.51
CA LEU A 122 -0.14 0.62 -4.69
C LEU A 122 -0.97 0.65 -3.40
N THR A 123 -0.34 0.34 -2.26
CA THR A 123 -1.00 0.37 -0.95
C THR A 123 -1.49 1.78 -0.61
N VAL A 124 -0.60 2.77 -0.75
CA VAL A 124 -0.94 4.19 -0.52
C VAL A 124 -2.05 4.66 -1.46
N LEU A 125 -2.00 4.23 -2.73
CA LEU A 125 -3.03 4.56 -3.71
C LEU A 125 -4.40 3.97 -3.32
N LEU A 126 -4.45 2.72 -2.87
CA LEU A 126 -5.68 2.08 -2.41
C LEU A 126 -6.24 2.76 -1.14
N ASP A 127 -5.37 3.15 -0.22
CA ASP A 127 -5.79 3.85 1.00
C ASP A 127 -6.36 5.23 0.68
N ALA A 128 -5.80 5.96 -0.29
CA ALA A 128 -6.35 7.23 -0.76
C ALA A 128 -7.79 7.07 -1.32
N VAL A 129 -8.03 6.04 -2.12
CA VAL A 129 -9.37 5.75 -2.68
C VAL A 129 -10.37 5.37 -1.58
N LYS A 130 -9.93 4.60 -0.57
CA LYS A 130 -10.80 4.25 0.58
C LYS A 130 -11.16 5.47 1.42
N PHE A 131 -10.22 6.39 1.60
CA PHE A 131 -10.43 7.60 2.37
C PHE A 131 -11.47 8.53 1.72
N GLU A 132 -11.42 8.69 0.40
CA GLU A 132 -12.42 9.47 -0.36
C GLU A 132 -13.84 8.92 -0.17
N ARG A 133 -13.99 7.58 -0.16
CA ARG A 133 -15.28 6.92 0.10
C ARG A 133 -15.76 7.12 1.53
N ALA A 134 -14.90 6.87 2.51
CA ALA A 134 -15.25 6.97 3.93
C ALA A 134 -15.65 8.40 4.33
N LEU A 135 -14.92 9.41 3.83
CA LEU A 135 -15.28 10.82 4.06
C LEU A 135 -16.64 11.17 3.46
N SER A 136 -16.91 10.71 2.24
CA SER A 136 -18.18 10.98 1.55
C SER A 136 -19.37 10.39 2.31
N GLU A 137 -19.23 9.19 2.88
CA GLU A 137 -20.26 8.56 3.73
C GLU A 137 -20.48 9.34 5.05
N GLN A 138 -19.40 9.83 5.67
CA GLN A 138 -19.50 10.57 6.93
C GLN A 138 -20.22 11.92 6.74
N VAL A 139 -19.90 12.65 5.68
CA VAL A 139 -20.54 13.93 5.36
C VAL A 139 -22.01 13.73 4.99
N GLU A 140 -22.31 12.67 4.24
CA GLU A 140 -23.69 12.29 3.98
C GLU A 140 -24.46 12.02 5.27
N SER A 141 -23.90 11.27 6.22
CA SER A 141 -24.57 10.95 7.48
C SER A 141 -24.97 12.20 8.26
N ARG A 142 -24.10 13.22 8.30
CA ARG A 142 -24.38 14.50 8.95
C ARG A 142 -25.52 15.26 8.26
N PHE A 143 -25.48 15.37 6.94
CA PHE A 143 -26.54 16.10 6.21
C PHE A 143 -27.87 15.35 6.22
N ALA A 144 -27.82 14.03 6.18
CA ALA A 144 -29.00 13.19 6.33
C ALA A 144 -29.65 13.37 7.71
N PHE A 145 -28.85 13.56 8.76
CA PHE A 145 -29.37 13.88 10.09
C PHE A 145 -30.09 15.23 10.13
N VAL A 146 -29.49 16.28 9.56
CA VAL A 146 -30.13 17.62 9.49
C VAL A 146 -31.46 17.56 8.73
N VAL A 147 -31.49 16.86 7.60
CA VAL A 147 -32.72 16.69 6.82
C VAL A 147 -33.78 15.88 7.57
N GLU A 148 -33.39 14.88 8.37
CA GLU A 148 -34.31 14.11 9.20
C GLU A 148 -34.88 14.94 10.37
N GLU A 149 -34.05 15.78 11.00
CA GLU A 149 -34.48 16.69 12.07
C GLU A 149 -35.48 17.75 11.55
N LEU A 150 -35.21 18.31 10.38
CA LEU A 150 -36.14 19.22 9.70
C LEU A 150 -37.44 18.51 9.30
N LYS A 151 -37.36 17.26 8.83
CA LYS A 151 -38.54 16.44 8.57
C LYS A 151 -39.37 16.22 9.83
N ALA A 152 -38.76 15.78 10.92
CA ALA A 152 -39.46 15.54 12.18
C ALA A 152 -40.15 16.83 12.70
N THR A 153 -39.49 17.98 12.55
CA THR A 153 -40.06 19.28 12.90
C THR A 153 -41.25 19.63 12.00
N ALA A 154 -41.17 19.36 10.70
CA ALA A 154 -42.25 19.61 9.75
C ALA A 154 -43.45 18.67 10.00
N GLU A 155 -43.20 17.38 10.22
CA GLU A 155 -44.23 16.38 10.53
C GLU A 155 -44.95 16.67 11.84
N THR A 156 -44.22 17.12 12.87
CA THR A 156 -44.85 17.60 14.11
C THR A 156 -45.80 18.78 13.85
N GLY A 157 -45.44 19.68 12.93
CA GLY A 157 -46.34 20.76 12.50
C GLY A 157 -47.61 20.25 11.82
N PHE A 158 -47.49 19.19 11.00
CA PHE A 158 -48.64 18.55 10.36
C PHE A 158 -49.57 17.87 11.36
N ASP A 159 -49.01 17.23 12.39
CA ASP A 159 -49.78 16.59 13.46
C ASP A 159 -50.63 17.61 14.24
N LEU A 160 -50.17 18.86 14.29
CA LEU A 160 -50.91 19.99 14.90
C LEU A 160 -51.97 20.61 13.96
N GLY A 161 -52.18 20.03 12.78
CA GLY A 161 -53.14 20.51 11.78
C GLY A 161 -52.69 21.76 11.03
N LEU A 162 -51.42 22.16 11.13
CA LEU A 162 -50.88 23.28 10.36
C LEU A 162 -50.56 22.82 8.94
N THR A 163 -51.06 23.56 7.95
CA THR A 163 -50.59 23.38 6.57
C THR A 163 -49.15 23.86 6.46
N LEU A 164 -48.38 23.24 5.57
CA LEU A 164 -46.96 23.56 5.34
C LEU A 164 -46.78 25.06 4.98
N ALA A 165 -47.77 25.66 4.31
CA ALA A 165 -47.82 27.08 3.96
C ALA A 165 -48.01 28.01 5.17
N ASN A 166 -48.55 27.53 6.29
CA ASN A 166 -48.81 28.31 7.50
C ASN A 166 -47.68 28.21 8.53
N MET A 167 -46.65 27.39 8.28
CA MET A 167 -45.53 27.19 9.20
C MET A 167 -44.49 28.31 9.12
N LYS A 168 -44.85 29.53 9.56
CA LYS A 168 -43.89 30.66 9.67
C LYS A 168 -42.63 30.31 10.48
N ASN A 169 -42.76 29.41 11.46
CA ASN A 169 -41.64 28.97 12.28
C ASN A 169 -40.60 28.20 11.47
N MET A 170 -41.01 27.50 10.41
CA MET A 170 -40.12 26.67 9.61
C MET A 170 -39.08 27.50 8.85
N GLU A 171 -39.48 28.68 8.36
CA GLU A 171 -38.56 29.62 7.72
C GLU A 171 -37.42 30.03 8.67
N SER A 172 -37.75 30.37 9.91
CA SER A 172 -36.74 30.74 10.92
C SER A 172 -35.83 29.59 11.34
N VAL A 173 -36.34 28.35 11.34
CA VAL A 173 -35.55 27.15 11.64
C VAL A 173 -34.60 26.84 10.48
N ILE A 174 -35.12 26.87 9.26
CA ILE A 174 -34.34 26.66 8.04
C ILE A 174 -33.21 27.70 7.93
N GLU A 175 -33.52 28.97 8.15
CA GLU A 175 -32.53 30.04 8.06
C GLU A 175 -31.47 29.95 9.15
N ARG A 176 -31.85 29.52 10.36
CA ARG A 176 -30.90 29.24 11.45
C ARG A 176 -29.95 28.10 11.11
N GLU A 177 -30.46 26.99 10.56
CA GLU A 177 -29.60 25.87 10.14
C GLU A 177 -28.69 26.27 8.98
N LEU A 178 -29.17 27.11 8.06
CA LEU A 178 -28.37 27.68 6.98
C LEU A 178 -27.23 28.60 7.52
N GLN A 179 -27.48 29.37 8.58
CA GLN A 179 -26.47 30.20 9.24
C GLN A 179 -25.50 29.39 10.10
N ARG A 180 -25.94 28.27 10.65
CA ARG A 180 -25.13 27.41 11.53
C ARG A 180 -24.05 26.64 10.77
N ASP A 181 -24.30 26.28 9.51
CA ASP A 181 -23.35 25.54 8.68
C ASP A 181 -23.06 26.26 7.37
N ASP A 182 -21.83 26.77 7.26
CA ASP A 182 -21.35 27.45 6.06
C ASP A 182 -21.26 26.55 4.81
N ARG A 183 -21.35 25.23 5.00
CA ARG A 183 -21.32 24.27 3.89
C ARG A 183 -22.69 24.12 3.21
N ILE A 184 -23.76 24.53 3.89
CA ILE A 184 -25.11 24.50 3.32
C ILE A 184 -25.28 25.71 2.40
N LEU A 185 -25.56 25.43 1.13
CA LEU A 185 -25.81 26.44 0.11
C LEU A 185 -27.27 26.87 0.07
N SER A 186 -28.19 25.92 0.21
CA SER A 186 -29.61 26.22 0.30
C SER A 186 -30.40 25.08 0.91
N ILE A 187 -31.49 25.43 1.58
CA ILE A 187 -32.53 24.51 2.04
C ILE A 187 -33.83 24.96 1.38
N THR A 188 -34.51 24.03 0.71
CA THR A 188 -35.79 24.30 0.06
C THR A 188 -36.84 23.32 0.55
N LEU A 189 -37.94 23.88 1.06
CA LEU A 189 -39.16 23.17 1.39
C LEU A 189 -40.19 23.42 0.29
N PHE A 190 -40.74 22.35 -0.26
CA PHE A 190 -41.73 22.45 -1.33
C PHE A 190 -42.90 21.51 -1.09
N ASP A 191 -44.03 21.90 -1.65
CA ASP A 191 -45.28 21.15 -1.71
C ASP A 191 -45.41 20.47 -3.10
N PRO A 192 -46.39 19.57 -3.31
CA PRO A 192 -46.70 19.02 -4.64
C PRO A 192 -47.05 20.06 -5.69
N GLU A 193 -47.34 21.32 -5.31
CA GLU A 193 -47.70 22.41 -6.22
C GLU A 193 -46.58 23.44 -6.41
N LYS A 194 -46.00 23.95 -5.33
CA LYS A 194 -45.02 25.06 -5.37
C LYS A 194 -43.91 24.94 -4.32
N VAL A 195 -42.85 25.73 -4.48
CA VAL A 195 -41.87 25.97 -3.41
C VAL A 195 -42.53 26.83 -2.34
N LEU A 196 -42.43 26.43 -1.08
CA LEU A 196 -43.03 27.15 0.04
C LEU A 196 -42.01 28.02 0.76
N VAL A 197 -40.84 27.43 1.06
CA VAL A 197 -39.74 28.14 1.73
C VAL A 197 -38.46 27.81 0.99
N HIS A 198 -37.68 28.85 0.69
CA HIS A 198 -36.36 28.71 0.12
C HIS A 198 -35.42 29.66 0.86
N ALA A 199 -34.42 29.10 1.51
CA ALA A 199 -33.31 29.87 2.06
C ALA A 199 -32.04 29.41 1.37
N GLY A 200 -31.26 30.36 0.84
CA GLY A 200 -30.04 30.07 0.10
C GLY A 200 -28.98 31.13 0.32
N LYS A 201 -27.73 30.81 -0.03
CA LYS A 201 -26.59 31.72 -0.04
C LYS A 201 -26.22 32.09 -1.48
N ASP A 202 -25.78 33.33 -1.67
CA ASP A 202 -25.26 33.86 -2.95
C ASP A 202 -26.18 33.54 -4.15
N ARG A 203 -25.61 32.93 -5.20
CA ARG A 203 -26.31 32.54 -6.43
C ARG A 203 -27.47 31.57 -6.21
N PHE A 204 -27.47 30.83 -5.10
CA PHE A 204 -28.56 29.89 -4.79
C PHE A 204 -29.77 30.61 -4.20
N ALA A 205 -29.57 31.73 -3.51
CA ALA A 205 -30.66 32.60 -3.05
C ALA A 205 -31.42 33.24 -4.23
N ALA A 206 -30.68 33.64 -5.26
CA ALA A 206 -31.23 34.37 -6.41
C ALA A 206 -31.90 33.46 -7.45
N ASN A 207 -31.57 32.17 -7.48
CA ASN A 207 -32.06 31.24 -8.50
C ASN A 207 -32.46 29.90 -7.88
N PRO A 208 -33.67 29.80 -7.30
CA PRO A 208 -34.15 28.56 -6.72
C PRO A 208 -34.16 27.47 -7.81
N PRO A 209 -33.53 26.31 -7.57
CA PRO A 209 -33.44 25.26 -8.58
C PRO A 209 -34.82 24.79 -9.03
N GLU A 210 -34.91 24.24 -10.25
CA GLU A 210 -36.17 23.75 -10.80
C GLU A 210 -36.81 22.68 -9.90
N ALA A 211 -37.80 23.10 -9.11
CA ALA A 211 -38.52 22.28 -8.15
C ALA A 211 -39.15 21.04 -8.81
N GLY A 212 -39.41 21.08 -10.12
CA GLY A 212 -39.93 19.94 -10.87
C GLY A 212 -39.01 18.71 -10.85
N THR A 213 -37.68 18.90 -10.88
CA THR A 213 -36.74 17.77 -10.80
C THR A 213 -36.73 17.11 -9.42
N TRP A 214 -36.78 17.92 -8.37
CA TRP A 214 -36.83 17.46 -6.98
C TRP A 214 -38.16 16.81 -6.63
N ARG A 215 -39.26 17.37 -7.13
CA ARG A 215 -40.59 16.81 -6.96
C ARG A 215 -40.66 15.42 -7.55
N ARG A 216 -40.17 15.21 -8.78
CA ARG A 216 -40.11 13.88 -9.40
C ARG A 216 -39.29 12.89 -8.58
N ARG A 217 -38.11 13.28 -8.09
CA ARG A 217 -37.28 12.38 -7.25
C ARG A 217 -37.93 12.05 -5.92
N THR A 218 -38.59 13.03 -5.30
CA THR A 218 -39.28 12.84 -4.02
C THR A 218 -40.54 11.98 -4.17
N GLN A 219 -41.28 12.15 -5.26
CA GLN A 219 -42.41 11.27 -5.60
C GLN A 219 -41.96 9.84 -5.92
N ALA A 220 -40.79 9.67 -6.54
CA ALA A 220 -40.20 8.36 -6.79
C ALA A 220 -39.65 7.70 -5.51
N THR A 221 -39.44 8.46 -4.44
CA THR A 221 -38.98 7.96 -3.13
C THR A 221 -39.78 8.65 -2.01
N PRO A 222 -41.08 8.31 -1.84
CA PRO A 222 -41.94 8.97 -0.86
C PRO A 222 -41.48 8.71 0.57
N VAL A 223 -40.98 7.50 0.81
CA VAL A 223 -40.44 7.06 2.08
C VAL A 223 -38.95 6.83 1.90
N GLY A 224 -38.16 7.66 2.58
CA GLY A 224 -36.70 7.57 2.58
C GLY A 224 -36.01 8.77 1.94
N ARG A 225 -34.69 8.67 1.88
CA ARG A 225 -33.80 9.73 1.41
C ARG A 225 -33.38 9.44 -0.02
N TRP A 226 -33.32 10.48 -0.84
CA TRP A 226 -32.75 10.41 -2.17
C TRP A 226 -31.57 11.36 -2.30
N ARG A 227 -30.68 11.04 -3.23
CA ARG A 227 -29.51 11.87 -3.55
C ARG A 227 -29.54 12.32 -4.98
N GLY A 228 -29.10 13.57 -5.19
CA GLY A 228 -28.85 14.12 -6.50
C GLY A 228 -27.47 14.78 -6.53
N GLU A 229 -26.89 14.85 -7.71
CA GLU A 229 -25.67 15.59 -7.96
C GLU A 229 -25.94 16.59 -9.08
N THR A 230 -25.43 17.80 -8.92
CA THR A 230 -25.35 18.81 -9.97
C THR A 230 -23.91 19.28 -10.10
N PRO A 231 -23.53 19.89 -11.24
CA PRO A 231 -22.16 20.41 -11.41
C PRO A 231 -21.73 21.37 -10.30
N ALA A 232 -22.70 22.10 -9.72
CA ALA A 232 -22.47 23.14 -8.73
C ALA A 232 -22.66 22.69 -7.28
N ALA A 233 -23.50 21.68 -7.02
CA ALA A 233 -23.89 21.28 -5.67
C ALA A 233 -24.31 19.82 -5.59
N TRP A 234 -24.06 19.22 -4.44
CA TRP A 234 -24.70 17.96 -4.08
C TRP A 234 -26.06 18.23 -3.45
N GLN A 235 -26.99 17.30 -3.63
CA GLN A 235 -28.38 17.43 -3.22
C GLN A 235 -28.78 16.21 -2.40
N VAL A 236 -29.36 16.45 -1.23
CA VAL A 236 -29.98 15.42 -0.40
C VAL A 236 -31.42 15.84 -0.17
N GLY A 237 -32.36 14.95 -0.49
CA GLY A 237 -33.77 15.22 -0.30
C GLY A 237 -34.47 14.11 0.47
N ILE A 238 -35.54 14.49 1.16
CA ILE A 238 -36.44 13.58 1.87
C ILE A 238 -37.89 13.93 1.54
N GLY A 239 -38.72 12.90 1.39
CA GLY A 239 -40.17 13.06 1.29
C GLY A 239 -40.77 13.39 2.65
N LEU A 240 -41.76 14.29 2.64
CA LEU A 240 -42.62 14.57 3.79
C LEU A 240 -43.95 13.84 3.60
N THR A 241 -44.47 13.29 4.69
CA THR A 241 -45.79 12.66 4.71
C THR A 241 -46.72 13.34 5.71
N ASP A 242 -48.01 13.43 5.38
CA ASP A 242 -49.03 13.86 6.34
C ASP A 242 -49.39 12.72 7.33
N THR A 243 -50.25 13.03 8.30
CA THR A 243 -50.78 12.06 9.28
C THR A 243 -51.53 10.89 8.65
N ALA A 244 -52.01 11.04 7.41
CA ALA A 244 -52.65 9.99 6.63
C ALA A 244 -51.65 9.18 5.78
N GLY A 245 -50.34 9.44 5.91
CA GLY A 245 -49.29 8.79 5.14
C GLY A 245 -49.21 9.23 3.67
N ARG A 246 -49.88 10.32 3.30
CA ARG A 246 -49.88 10.86 1.94
C ARG A 246 -48.69 11.80 1.75
N PRO A 247 -48.09 11.85 0.56
CA PRO A 247 -46.96 12.73 0.29
C PRO A 247 -47.38 14.20 0.36
N ALA A 248 -46.88 14.91 1.37
CA ALA A 248 -47.18 16.31 1.65
C ALA A 248 -46.11 17.28 1.11
N GLY A 249 -45.11 16.76 0.38
CA GLY A 249 -44.03 17.56 -0.18
C GLY A 249 -42.66 16.95 0.09
N GLY A 250 -41.65 17.81 0.16
CA GLY A 250 -40.28 17.40 0.44
C GLY A 250 -39.38 18.53 0.88
N ILE A 251 -38.28 18.13 1.51
CA ILE A 251 -37.17 19.03 1.89
C ILE A 251 -35.97 18.63 1.05
N VAL A 252 -35.32 19.62 0.43
CA VAL A 252 -34.06 19.43 -0.28
C VAL A 252 -33.01 20.36 0.29
N LEU A 253 -31.89 19.75 0.65
CA LEU A 253 -30.67 20.39 1.07
C LEU A 253 -29.67 20.38 -0.09
N GLN A 254 -29.11 21.53 -0.41
CA GLN A 254 -27.97 21.67 -1.32
C GLN A 254 -26.73 22.10 -0.55
N TYR A 255 -25.58 21.50 -0.87
CA TYR A 255 -24.30 21.85 -0.26
C TYR A 255 -23.17 21.97 -1.29
N ASP A 256 -22.17 22.80 -0.96
CA ASP A 256 -21.12 23.18 -1.92
C ASP A 256 -20.19 22.00 -2.21
N ARG A 257 -20.24 21.54 -3.46
CA ARG A 257 -19.31 20.55 -3.96
C ARG A 257 -17.88 21.09 -4.00
N ALA A 258 -17.70 22.33 -4.45
CA ALA A 258 -16.38 22.90 -4.65
C ALA A 258 -15.66 23.10 -3.31
N PHE A 259 -16.38 23.49 -2.26
CA PHE A 259 -15.85 23.55 -0.89
C PHE A 259 -15.35 22.18 -0.43
N TYR A 260 -16.16 21.14 -0.63
CA TYR A 260 -15.80 19.80 -0.24
C TYR A 260 -14.60 19.25 -1.02
N ASP A 261 -14.58 19.48 -2.34
CA ASP A 261 -13.45 19.09 -3.19
C ASP A 261 -12.17 19.86 -2.80
N ARG A 262 -12.27 21.11 -2.34
CA ARG A 262 -11.12 21.87 -1.81
C ARG A 262 -10.61 21.27 -0.50
N ASP A 263 -11.50 20.99 0.45
CA ASP A 263 -11.16 20.41 1.76
C ASP A 263 -10.51 19.03 1.60
N ILE A 264 -11.06 18.19 0.72
CA ILE A 264 -10.48 16.89 0.34
C ILE A 264 -9.12 17.09 -0.33
N ARG A 265 -8.99 17.99 -1.30
CA ARG A 265 -7.70 18.22 -1.98
C ARG A 265 -6.64 18.71 -1.01
N GLN A 266 -6.98 19.61 -0.09
CA GLN A 266 -6.03 20.09 0.92
C GLN A 266 -5.59 18.96 1.84
N THR A 267 -6.55 18.20 2.40
CA THR A 267 -6.26 17.04 3.25
C THR A 267 -5.43 16.00 2.50
N ARG A 268 -5.76 15.72 1.23
CA ARG A 268 -5.01 14.81 0.37
C ARG A 268 -3.59 15.32 0.10
N THR A 269 -3.41 16.62 -0.06
CA THR A 269 -2.08 17.21 -0.28
C THR A 269 -1.23 17.12 0.99
N GLU A 270 -1.83 17.34 2.16
CA GLU A 270 -1.14 17.14 3.44
C GLU A 270 -0.79 15.67 3.69
N LEU A 271 -1.73 14.74 3.47
CA LEU A 271 -1.46 13.30 3.57
C LEU A 271 -0.38 12.86 2.57
N ALA A 272 -0.45 13.33 1.32
CA ALA A 272 0.55 13.03 0.31
C ALA A 272 1.91 13.60 0.70
N ARG A 273 1.96 14.79 1.31
CA ARG A 273 3.19 15.40 1.81
C ARG A 273 3.79 14.59 2.96
N VAL A 274 2.98 14.19 3.93
CA VAL A 274 3.43 13.33 5.06
C VAL A 274 3.90 11.97 4.55
N ALA A 275 3.14 11.34 3.64
CA ALA A 275 3.52 10.08 3.02
C ALA A 275 4.81 10.21 2.20
N ALA A 276 4.98 11.31 1.46
CA ALA A 276 6.21 11.59 0.72
C ALA A 276 7.40 11.80 1.66
N MET A 277 7.24 12.54 2.76
CA MET A 277 8.30 12.73 3.76
C MET A 277 8.71 11.41 4.42
N LEU A 278 7.73 10.58 4.81
CA LEU A 278 7.99 9.25 5.37
C LEU A 278 8.64 8.33 4.33
N GLY A 279 8.15 8.32 3.10
CA GLY A 279 8.75 7.57 2.00
C GLY A 279 10.20 7.98 1.77
N LEU A 280 10.46 9.28 1.63
CA LEU A 280 11.80 9.82 1.40
C LEU A 280 12.75 9.56 2.57
N SER A 281 12.24 9.38 3.80
CA SER A 281 13.06 9.08 4.98
C SER A 281 13.29 7.59 5.18
N VAL A 282 12.25 6.76 5.03
CA VAL A 282 12.29 5.32 5.31
C VAL A 282 12.92 4.55 4.16
N THR A 283 12.65 4.92 2.90
CA THR A 283 13.21 4.24 1.74
C THR A 283 14.75 4.20 1.73
N PRO A 284 15.49 5.31 1.91
CA PRO A 284 16.93 5.26 1.96
C PRO A 284 17.44 4.49 3.19
N LEU A 285 16.75 4.57 4.33
CA LEU A 285 17.13 3.82 5.52
C LEU A 285 17.04 2.31 5.29
N VAL A 286 15.94 1.84 4.71
CA VAL A 286 15.74 0.43 4.34
C VAL A 286 16.75 0.02 3.26
N PHE A 287 17.02 0.89 2.29
CA PHE A 287 18.02 0.66 1.25
C PHE A 287 19.42 0.45 1.86
N VAL A 288 19.85 1.35 2.75
CA VAL A 288 21.15 1.26 3.44
C VAL A 288 21.21 0.01 4.32
N ALA A 289 20.14 -0.31 5.04
CA ALA A 289 20.08 -1.51 5.87
C ALA A 289 20.21 -2.80 5.05
N LEU A 290 19.47 -2.92 3.94
CA LEU A 290 19.56 -4.06 3.03
C LEU A 290 20.92 -4.13 2.36
N PHE A 291 21.43 -3.01 1.84
CA PHE A 291 22.74 -2.94 1.21
C PHE A 291 23.86 -3.36 2.17
N GLY A 292 23.83 -2.87 3.41
CA GLY A 292 24.78 -3.25 4.46
C GLY A 292 24.69 -4.74 4.81
N LEU A 293 23.47 -5.29 4.92
CA LEU A 293 23.24 -6.71 5.17
C LEU A 293 23.81 -7.58 4.04
N PHE A 294 23.50 -7.25 2.79
CA PHE A 294 24.02 -7.97 1.62
C PHE A 294 25.53 -7.88 1.52
N HIS A 295 26.13 -6.71 1.77
CA HIS A 295 27.57 -6.53 1.74
C HIS A 295 28.27 -7.41 2.80
N ARG A 296 27.70 -7.47 4.01
CA ARG A 296 28.21 -8.32 5.10
C ARG A 296 28.09 -9.81 4.77
N LEU A 297 26.96 -10.23 4.20
CA LEU A 297 26.75 -11.62 3.77
C LEU A 297 27.73 -12.02 2.66
N HIS A 298 27.97 -11.16 1.67
CA HIS A 298 28.94 -11.41 0.61
C HIS A 298 30.35 -11.58 1.15
N GLY A 299 30.77 -10.74 2.10
CA GLY A 299 32.09 -10.88 2.74
C GLY A 299 32.24 -12.18 3.55
N SER A 300 31.14 -12.66 4.15
CA SER A 300 31.10 -13.96 4.86
C SER A 300 31.18 -15.12 3.86
N LEU A 301 30.37 -15.10 2.81
CA LEU A 301 30.31 -16.16 1.80
C LEU A 301 31.62 -16.26 1.00
N ALA A 302 32.24 -15.13 0.65
CA ALA A 302 33.53 -15.11 -0.02
C ALA A 302 34.62 -15.77 0.83
N ARG A 303 34.60 -15.55 2.16
CA ARG A 303 35.55 -16.18 3.08
C ARG A 303 35.29 -17.67 3.24
N ILE A 304 34.03 -18.08 3.43
CA ILE A 304 33.66 -19.50 3.48
C ILE A 304 34.08 -20.20 2.19
N ARG A 305 33.79 -19.62 1.02
CA ARG A 305 34.22 -20.16 -0.28
C ARG A 305 35.74 -20.30 -0.37
N SER A 306 36.51 -19.30 0.07
CA SER A 306 37.98 -19.36 0.07
C SER A 306 38.56 -20.37 1.07
N ALA A 307 37.84 -20.69 2.14
CA ALA A 307 38.23 -21.70 3.11
C ALA A 307 37.96 -23.10 2.55
N LEU A 308 36.79 -23.28 1.95
CA LEU A 308 36.42 -24.52 1.27
C LEU A 308 37.38 -24.85 0.12
N ASP A 309 37.71 -23.87 -0.72
CA ASP A 309 38.65 -24.05 -1.86
C ASP A 309 40.05 -24.45 -1.37
N ARG A 310 40.49 -23.91 -0.22
CA ARG A 310 41.74 -24.30 0.44
C ARG A 310 41.68 -25.70 1.03
N SER A 311 40.59 -26.07 1.69
CA SER A 311 40.41 -27.43 2.25
C SER A 311 40.37 -28.51 1.18
N ILE A 312 39.84 -28.20 0.00
CA ILE A 312 39.82 -29.13 -1.15
C ILE A 312 41.22 -29.28 -1.74
N SER A 313 41.96 -28.17 -1.87
CA SER A 313 43.30 -28.17 -2.47
C SER A 313 44.39 -28.73 -1.54
N ASP A 314 44.25 -28.49 -0.24
CA ASP A 314 45.16 -28.97 0.79
C ASP A 314 44.35 -29.54 1.97
N PRO A 315 44.20 -30.87 2.05
CA PRO A 315 43.49 -31.54 3.13
C PRO A 315 44.09 -31.27 4.52
N ARG A 316 45.35 -30.82 4.60
CA ARG A 316 46.04 -30.50 5.85
C ARG A 316 45.90 -29.03 6.23
N ALA A 317 45.14 -28.24 5.48
CA ALA A 317 44.93 -26.83 5.78
C ALA A 317 44.31 -26.61 7.18
N ALA A 318 44.81 -25.58 7.87
CA ALA A 318 44.34 -25.21 9.20
C ALA A 318 42.82 -25.00 9.24
N ALA A 319 42.19 -25.42 10.34
CA ALA A 319 40.74 -25.32 10.54
C ALA A 319 40.24 -23.87 10.36
N PHE A 320 39.07 -23.72 9.72
CA PHE A 320 38.46 -22.42 9.54
C PHE A 320 38.19 -21.75 10.89
N ARG A 321 38.71 -20.53 11.07
CA ARG A 321 38.47 -19.73 12.28
C ARG A 321 37.34 -18.72 12.01
N PRO A 322 36.16 -18.86 12.62
CA PRO A 322 35.06 -17.94 12.39
C PRO A 322 35.31 -16.60 13.08
N ARG A 323 34.85 -15.49 12.46
CA ARG A 323 34.79 -14.21 13.17
C ARG A 323 33.67 -14.23 14.21
N ALA A 324 33.95 -13.74 15.41
CA ALA A 324 32.98 -13.70 16.53
C ALA A 324 31.62 -13.08 16.15
N ALA A 325 31.62 -12.09 15.25
CA ALA A 325 30.42 -11.37 14.83
C ALA A 325 29.68 -11.98 13.62
N ALA A 326 30.06 -13.16 13.11
CA ALA A 326 29.44 -13.76 11.92
C ALA A 326 28.74 -15.09 12.28
N PRO A 327 27.40 -15.09 12.47
CA PRO A 327 26.64 -16.29 12.83
C PRO A 327 26.84 -17.42 11.81
N LEU A 328 26.80 -17.08 10.52
CA LEU A 328 26.96 -18.04 9.43
C LEU A 328 28.35 -18.72 9.45
N GLU A 329 29.41 -17.97 9.75
CA GLU A 329 30.76 -18.52 9.88
C GLU A 329 30.86 -19.49 11.06
N ARG A 330 30.16 -19.22 12.17
CA ARG A 330 30.13 -20.13 13.33
C ARG A 330 29.43 -21.44 13.00
N HIS A 331 28.30 -21.38 12.30
CA HIS A 331 27.61 -22.59 11.85
C HIS A 331 28.46 -23.40 10.87
N TYR A 332 29.17 -22.73 9.95
CA TYR A 332 30.10 -23.41 9.04
C TYR A 332 31.28 -24.06 9.79
N ALA A 333 31.90 -23.34 10.73
CA ALA A 333 33.00 -23.88 11.53
C ALA A 333 32.58 -25.09 12.38
N ALA A 334 31.39 -25.05 12.97
CA ALA A 334 30.83 -26.18 13.72
C ALA A 334 30.60 -27.41 12.81
N ALA A 335 30.05 -27.18 11.61
CA ALA A 335 29.87 -28.25 10.62
C ALA A 335 31.20 -28.83 10.14
N GLU A 336 32.20 -27.99 9.86
CA GLU A 336 33.53 -28.44 9.44
C GLU A 336 34.22 -29.26 10.54
N HIS A 337 34.11 -28.85 11.81
CA HIS A 337 34.67 -29.59 12.93
C HIS A 337 34.06 -31.00 13.04
N GLY A 338 32.73 -31.11 12.96
CA GLY A 338 32.04 -32.40 13.00
C GLY A 338 32.43 -33.33 11.85
N ILE A 339 32.62 -32.79 10.63
CA ILE A 339 33.10 -33.60 9.49
C ILE A 339 34.52 -34.11 9.73
N ARG A 340 35.43 -33.27 10.25
CA ARG A 340 36.81 -33.69 10.54
C ARG A 340 36.87 -34.75 11.64
N GLU A 341 36.06 -34.62 12.68
CA GLU A 341 35.97 -35.60 13.76
C GLU A 341 35.47 -36.96 13.23
N ALA A 342 34.42 -36.96 12.40
CA ALA A 342 33.92 -38.17 11.76
C ALA A 342 34.97 -38.84 10.86
N LEU A 343 35.74 -38.07 10.09
CA LEU A 343 36.84 -38.60 9.27
C LEU A 343 37.96 -39.19 10.14
N ALA A 344 38.35 -38.53 11.22
CA ALA A 344 39.36 -39.04 12.14
C ALA A 344 38.94 -40.36 12.81
N MET A 345 37.66 -40.49 13.18
CA MET A 345 37.11 -41.74 13.71
C MET A 345 37.12 -42.88 12.68
N LEU A 346 36.86 -42.57 11.41
CA LEU A 346 36.94 -43.57 10.33
C LEU A 346 38.37 -44.02 10.09
N ASP A 347 39.34 -43.10 10.10
CA ASP A 347 40.76 -43.42 9.93
C ASP A 347 41.30 -44.24 11.10
N SER A 348 40.96 -43.89 12.34
CA SER A 348 41.35 -44.68 13.52
C SER A 348 40.74 -46.08 13.49
N ARG A 349 39.48 -46.20 13.06
CA ARG A 349 38.81 -47.50 12.91
C ARG A 349 39.47 -48.34 11.83
N ARG A 350 39.86 -47.73 10.70
CA ARG A 350 40.59 -48.42 9.61
C ARG A 350 41.97 -48.89 10.06
N ALA A 351 42.72 -48.07 10.80
CA ALA A 351 44.02 -48.45 11.35
C ALA A 351 43.89 -49.63 12.33
N GLY A 352 42.89 -49.61 13.22
CA GLY A 352 42.60 -50.71 14.13
C GLY A 352 42.27 -52.03 13.42
N LEU A 353 41.51 -51.97 12.33
CA LEU A 353 41.22 -53.15 11.49
C LEU A 353 42.48 -53.72 10.83
N ASN A 354 43.37 -52.86 10.33
CA ASN A 354 44.64 -53.30 9.74
C ASN A 354 45.55 -53.99 10.78
N HIS A 355 45.63 -53.46 12.00
CA HIS A 355 46.40 -54.09 13.08
C HIS A 355 45.82 -55.43 13.53
N ALA A 356 44.48 -55.54 13.61
CA ALA A 356 43.82 -56.79 13.96
C ALA A 356 43.99 -57.88 12.88
N GLY A 357 44.03 -57.49 11.61
CA GLY A 357 44.37 -58.40 10.50
C GLY A 357 45.80 -58.92 10.60
N ALA A 358 46.77 -58.04 10.87
CA ALA A 358 48.17 -58.40 10.98
C ALA A 358 48.52 -59.30 12.19
N ALA A 359 47.65 -59.38 13.20
CA ALA A 359 47.85 -60.27 14.36
C ALA A 359 47.27 -61.68 14.16
N ARG A 360 46.59 -61.95 13.05
CA ARG A 360 46.01 -63.26 12.72
C ARG A 360 46.78 -64.04 11.66
N GLU A 361 47.72 -63.40 10.97
CA GLU A 361 48.78 -64.05 10.20
C GLU A 361 49.96 -64.37 11.13
#